data_AF-A0AA35SV34-F1
#
_entry.id   AF-A0AA35SV34-F1
#
_cell.length_a   1.000
_cell.length_b   1.000
_cell.length_c   1.000
_cell.angle_alpha   90.00
_cell.angle_beta   90.00
_cell.angle_gamma   90.00
#
_symmetry.space_group_name_H-M   'P 1'
#
loop_
_entity.id
_entity.type
_entity.pdbx_description
1 polymer ?
#
loop_
_entity_poly.entity_id
_entity_poly.type
_entity_poly.pdbx_seq_one_letter_code
_entity_poly.pdbx_strand_id
1 'polypeptide(L)'
;MKEIVISILLFVSAFALFPYVGMILSSTCDHSPTVAATGRWLHRKHAAQLTEIQSRYLFQAPASELNGTVTDIIEDQNMRQETFCSTTDANTTVYKNKLVADLYHHLLVDDARKIVFCYVPKVACSNWKRVFLIFANLVDPDGSLRPSIDIFRQVKSMEDYSPSEQEYRLRNYFKFMFVRNPIERLVSAYRNKIEHPTSDNPSERTIWDGIRAWILQKHRGPAQGNNVTDPPYPTFSEFIHFLGASDPADMNEHYKPMTALCQPCSVHYNYVGNFATLRRDANRILQYLHINTSWFWDRGKHFSNPTNNYVNKYYSKLTSKDIEIIEKVVLVDDIQLYEHLFPSV
;
A
#
# COMPACT_ATOMS: atom_id res chain seq x y z
N MET A 1 5.75 12.38 70.37
CA MET A 1 5.69 10.92 70.62
C MET A 1 5.79 10.27 69.26
N LYS A 2 6.98 9.80 68.93
CA LYS A 2 7.45 8.46 69.30
C LYS A 2 6.80 7.43 68.39
N GLU A 3 7.48 6.47 67.81
CA GLU A 3 8.88 6.06 67.71
C GLU A 3 8.74 4.76 66.87
N ILE A 4 9.65 4.47 65.94
CA ILE A 4 10.60 3.34 66.04
C ILE A 4 9.86 1.99 66.11
N VAL A 5 10.00 1.11 65.12
CA VAL A 5 11.20 0.27 64.85
C VAL A 5 11.19 -0.05 63.34
N ILE A 6 12.11 0.42 62.48
CA ILE A 6 13.55 0.13 62.35
C ILE A 6 13.87 -1.36 62.22
N SER A 7 14.12 -1.80 60.99
CA SER A 7 15.22 -2.67 60.55
C SER A 7 14.79 -3.18 59.17
N ILE A 8 15.37 -2.79 58.05
CA ILE A 8 16.81 -2.78 57.76
C ILE A 8 17.11 -1.58 56.86
N LEU A 9 17.89 -0.66 57.41
CA LEU A 9 18.51 0.49 56.77
C LEU A 9 19.99 0.14 56.57
N LEU A 10 20.54 0.56 55.43
CA LEU A 10 21.88 1.15 55.29
C LEU A 10 23.12 0.24 55.29
N PHE A 11 23.73 0.16 54.11
CA PHE A 11 25.10 0.65 53.89
C PHE A 11 25.05 1.40 52.53
N VAL A 12 24.95 2.75 52.45
CA VAL A 12 26.02 3.75 52.62
C VAL A 12 27.18 3.43 51.65
N SER A 13 27.19 3.94 50.41
CA SER A 13 27.55 5.30 49.94
C SER A 13 29.07 5.51 49.74
N ALA A 14 29.39 6.40 48.77
CA ALA A 14 30.70 6.95 48.38
C ALA A 14 31.60 5.98 47.57
N PHE A 15 32.24 6.33 46.45
CA PHE A 15 32.94 7.54 45.99
C PHE A 15 32.74 7.67 44.45
N ALA A 16 32.44 8.80 43.80
CA ALA A 16 33.18 10.06 43.65
C ALA A 16 34.54 9.97 42.88
N LEU A 17 34.55 10.58 41.67
CA LEU A 17 35.59 11.42 41.06
C LEU A 17 36.86 10.83 40.36
N PHE A 18 36.85 10.90 39.01
CA PHE A 18 37.82 11.61 38.12
C PHE A 18 39.29 11.09 37.94
N PRO A 19 40.08 11.60 36.96
CA PRO A 19 40.62 10.91 35.76
C PRO A 19 42.15 10.64 35.82
N TYR A 20 42.77 10.12 34.74
CA TYR A 20 44.05 10.61 34.12
C TYR A 20 44.57 9.66 33.00
N VAL A 21 44.93 10.26 31.85
CA VAL A 21 46.15 10.05 30.99
C VAL A 21 46.52 8.59 30.64
N GLY A 22 46.72 8.16 29.40
CA GLY A 22 47.31 8.80 28.22
C GLY A 22 48.50 7.95 27.74
N MET A 23 48.76 8.00 26.42
CA MET A 23 49.97 7.55 25.71
C MET A 23 50.12 6.07 25.27
N ILE A 24 49.87 5.88 23.96
CA ILE A 24 50.80 5.38 22.93
C ILE A 24 51.74 4.23 23.32
N LEU A 25 51.58 3.08 22.65
CA LEU A 25 52.70 2.39 21.99
C LEU A 25 52.18 1.64 20.77
N SER A 26 53.00 1.72 19.73
CA SER A 26 52.90 1.19 18.39
C SER A 26 53.02 -0.33 18.30
N SER A 27 52.56 -0.84 17.15
CA SER A 27 53.04 -2.02 16.42
C SER A 27 52.88 -3.39 17.09
N THR A 28 51.99 -4.20 16.53
CA THR A 28 52.40 -5.28 15.61
C THR A 28 51.17 -5.79 14.86
N CYS A 29 51.33 -5.96 13.55
CA CYS A 29 50.38 -6.68 12.71
C CYS A 29 50.23 -8.10 13.25
N ASP A 30 48.99 -8.58 13.39
CA ASP A 30 48.74 -10.00 13.21
C ASP A 30 47.51 -10.20 12.33
N HIS A 31 47.80 -10.56 11.08
CA HIS A 31 46.82 -10.94 10.08
C HIS A 31 46.26 -12.32 10.45
N SER A 32 45.09 -12.36 11.07
CA SER A 32 44.25 -13.56 11.04
C SER A 32 43.45 -13.61 9.73
N PRO A 33 43.74 -14.53 8.79
CA PRO A 33 43.11 -14.57 7.47
C PRO A 33 41.65 -15.04 7.49
N THR A 34 41.18 -15.55 8.64
CA THR A 34 39.93 -16.32 8.76
C THR A 34 38.69 -15.44 8.95
N VAL A 35 38.79 -14.33 9.71
CA VAL A 35 37.62 -13.45 9.98
C VAL A 35 37.28 -12.57 8.76
N ALA A 36 38.29 -12.14 8.01
CA ALA A 36 38.08 -11.39 6.78
C ALA A 36 37.65 -12.30 5.61
N ALA A 37 37.93 -13.60 5.67
CA ALA A 37 37.48 -14.58 4.68
C ALA A 37 36.01 -14.98 4.89
N THR A 38 35.53 -15.14 6.13
CA THR A 38 34.12 -15.44 6.41
C THR A 38 33.20 -14.26 6.09
N GLY A 39 33.61 -13.03 6.43
CA GLY A 39 32.88 -11.82 6.04
C GLY A 39 32.82 -11.62 4.52
N ARG A 40 33.92 -11.88 3.80
CA ARG A 40 33.95 -11.85 2.32
C ARG A 40 33.21 -13.02 1.68
N TRP A 41 33.17 -14.19 2.30
CA TRP A 41 32.42 -15.34 1.80
C TRP A 41 30.91 -15.17 1.97
N LEU A 42 30.46 -14.68 3.13
CA LEU A 42 29.05 -14.30 3.34
C LEU A 42 28.61 -13.19 2.37
N HIS A 43 29.42 -12.15 2.19
CA HIS A 43 29.15 -11.11 1.19
C HIS A 43 29.10 -11.66 -0.25
N ARG A 44 30.03 -12.56 -0.63
CA ARG A 44 30.05 -13.18 -1.96
C ARG A 44 28.90 -14.15 -2.17
N LYS A 45 28.46 -14.89 -1.14
CA LYS A 45 27.34 -15.81 -1.24
C LYS A 45 26.01 -15.07 -1.36
N HIS A 46 25.84 -13.98 -0.60
CA HIS A 46 24.71 -13.06 -0.74
C HIS A 46 24.73 -12.37 -2.13
N ALA A 47 25.89 -11.89 -2.58
CA ALA A 47 26.03 -11.29 -3.91
C ALA A 47 25.80 -12.28 -5.06
N ALA A 48 26.21 -13.55 -4.89
CA ALA A 48 25.97 -14.63 -5.85
C ALA A 48 24.49 -15.04 -5.92
N GLN A 49 23.80 -15.12 -4.78
CA GLN A 49 22.34 -15.33 -4.75
C GLN A 49 21.59 -14.15 -5.38
N LEU A 50 22.02 -12.91 -5.15
CA LEU A 50 21.47 -11.72 -5.81
C LEU A 50 21.63 -11.77 -7.34
N THR A 51 22.80 -12.18 -7.84
CA THR A 51 23.04 -12.30 -9.29
C THR A 51 22.29 -13.48 -9.91
N GLU A 52 22.11 -14.58 -9.19
CA GLU A 52 21.37 -15.76 -9.67
C GLU A 52 19.85 -15.50 -9.74
N ILE A 53 19.26 -14.80 -8.78
CA ILE A 53 17.83 -14.42 -8.81
C ILE A 53 17.59 -13.32 -9.86
N GLN A 54 18.49 -12.33 -9.97
CA GLN A 54 18.43 -11.28 -11.00
C GLN A 54 18.51 -11.86 -12.42
N SER A 55 19.42 -12.79 -12.68
CA SER A 55 19.56 -13.39 -14.01
C SER A 55 18.43 -14.35 -14.38
N ARG A 56 17.79 -15.01 -13.40
CA ARG A 56 16.76 -16.03 -13.67
C ARG A 56 15.34 -15.45 -13.83
N TYR A 57 15.04 -14.30 -13.21
CA TYR A 57 13.68 -13.76 -13.15
C TYR A 57 13.50 -12.32 -13.68
N LEU A 58 14.57 -11.55 -13.85
CA LEU A 58 14.45 -10.08 -13.81
C LEU A 58 14.97 -9.35 -15.05
N PHE A 59 15.59 -10.04 -16.00
CA PHE A 59 15.97 -9.43 -17.27
C PHE A 59 16.05 -10.49 -18.37
N GLN A 60 15.18 -10.41 -19.38
CA GLN A 60 15.51 -11.00 -20.67
C GLN A 60 16.49 -10.04 -21.37
N ALA A 61 17.39 -10.59 -22.20
CA ALA A 61 18.21 -9.80 -23.13
C ALA A 61 17.34 -8.71 -23.79
N PRO A 62 17.91 -7.52 -24.11
CA PRO A 62 17.11 -6.44 -24.68
C PRO A 62 16.40 -7.00 -25.90
N ALA A 63 15.08 -7.07 -25.82
CA ALA A 63 14.31 -7.25 -27.03
C ALA A 63 14.69 -6.02 -27.86
N SER A 64 15.36 -6.24 -28.98
CA SER A 64 15.47 -5.29 -30.08
C SER A 64 14.10 -4.88 -30.66
N GLU A 65 13.02 -5.12 -29.90
CA GLU A 65 11.60 -4.98 -30.18
C GLU A 65 10.86 -4.75 -28.84
N LEU A 66 11.17 -3.68 -28.11
CA LEU A 66 10.06 -2.94 -27.52
C LEU A 66 9.29 -2.40 -28.73
N ASN A 67 8.29 -3.13 -29.21
CA ASN A 67 7.46 -2.66 -30.32
C ASN A 67 6.98 -1.26 -29.93
N GLY A 68 7.24 -0.24 -30.77
CA GLY A 68 6.90 1.16 -30.49
C GLY A 68 5.51 1.32 -29.88
N THR A 69 4.60 0.43 -30.28
CA THR A 69 3.27 0.19 -29.69
C THR A 69 3.18 0.22 -28.16
N VAL A 70 4.09 -0.40 -27.38
CA VAL A 70 4.00 -0.40 -25.90
C VAL A 70 4.38 0.95 -25.31
N THR A 71 5.42 1.58 -25.85
CA THR A 71 5.85 2.93 -25.46
C THR A 71 4.74 3.94 -25.78
N ASP A 72 4.18 3.88 -26.98
CA ASP A 72 3.07 4.74 -27.41
C ASP A 72 1.86 4.62 -26.49
N ILE A 73 1.53 3.40 -26.03
CA ILE A 73 0.44 3.16 -25.08
C ILE A 73 0.72 3.80 -23.72
N ILE A 74 1.96 3.74 -23.23
CA ILE A 74 2.34 4.36 -21.94
C ILE A 74 2.28 5.88 -22.06
N GLU A 75 2.76 6.44 -23.16
CA GLU A 75 2.69 7.87 -23.44
C GLU A 75 1.24 8.37 -23.55
N ASP A 76 0.35 7.63 -24.24
CA ASP A 76 -1.08 7.92 -24.29
C ASP A 76 -1.72 7.92 -22.90
N GLN A 77 -1.43 6.91 -22.07
CA GLN A 77 -1.97 6.85 -20.70
C GLN A 77 -1.47 8.01 -19.83
N ASN A 78 -0.19 8.37 -19.94
CA ASN A 78 0.37 9.53 -19.25
C ASN A 78 -0.34 10.83 -19.70
N MET A 79 -0.52 11.01 -21.01
CA MET A 79 -1.20 12.20 -21.57
C MET A 79 -2.65 12.33 -21.11
N ARG A 80 -3.39 11.22 -21.02
CA ARG A 80 -4.77 11.23 -20.50
C ARG A 80 -4.82 11.68 -19.04
N GLN A 81 -3.90 11.19 -18.20
CA GLN A 81 -3.81 11.63 -16.81
C GLN A 81 -3.46 13.12 -16.72
N GLU A 82 -2.47 13.61 -17.47
CA GLU A 82 -2.12 15.03 -17.47
C GLU A 82 -3.29 15.90 -17.90
N THR A 83 -4.06 15.44 -18.90
CA THR A 83 -5.26 16.15 -19.35
C THR A 83 -6.29 16.24 -18.24
N PHE A 84 -6.57 15.13 -17.53
CA PHE A 84 -7.46 15.14 -16.36
C PHE A 84 -6.99 16.18 -15.33
N CYS A 85 -5.72 16.08 -14.93
CA CYS A 85 -5.14 16.91 -13.88
C CYS A 85 -5.05 18.40 -14.24
N SER A 86 -4.98 18.74 -15.52
CA SER A 86 -5.03 20.15 -15.96
C SER A 86 -6.43 20.76 -15.90
N THR A 87 -7.48 19.93 -15.92
CA THR A 87 -8.88 20.37 -15.94
C THR A 87 -9.55 20.35 -14.58
N THR A 88 -9.00 19.62 -13.60
CA THR A 88 -9.55 19.55 -12.24
C THR A 88 -8.89 20.61 -11.35
N ASP A 89 -9.67 21.51 -10.74
CA ASP A 89 -9.16 22.56 -9.86
C ASP A 89 -8.42 21.97 -8.64
N ALA A 90 -7.10 21.98 -8.68
CA ALA A 90 -6.22 21.48 -7.61
C ALA A 90 -6.15 22.42 -6.39
N ASN A 91 -7.29 22.85 -5.85
CA ASN A 91 -7.37 23.82 -4.76
C ASN A 91 -7.91 23.22 -3.47
N THR A 92 -7.03 22.66 -2.64
CA THR A 92 -7.18 22.77 -1.18
C THR A 92 -5.84 22.56 -0.44
N THR A 93 -5.26 23.62 0.11
CA THR A 93 -3.88 23.65 0.64
C THR A 93 -3.73 23.10 2.06
N VAL A 94 -4.81 23.01 2.85
CA VAL A 94 -4.77 22.57 4.26
C VAL A 94 -4.77 21.04 4.39
N TYR A 95 -5.39 20.33 3.44
CA TYR A 95 -5.46 18.85 3.43
C TYR A 95 -4.18 18.19 2.90
N LYS A 96 -3.32 18.94 2.19
CA LYS A 96 -2.14 18.40 1.49
C LYS A 96 -1.18 17.67 2.42
N ASN A 97 -0.88 18.18 3.61
CA ASN A 97 0.20 17.62 4.45
C ASN A 97 -0.14 16.24 5.04
N LYS A 98 -1.35 16.03 5.55
CA LYS A 98 -1.78 14.71 6.07
C LYS A 98 -1.96 13.71 4.93
N LEU A 99 -2.51 14.16 3.80
CA LEU A 99 -2.64 13.34 2.61
C LEU A 99 -1.27 12.95 2.02
N VAL A 100 -0.24 13.78 2.15
CA VAL A 100 1.14 13.46 1.69
C VAL A 100 1.78 12.36 2.52
N ALA A 101 1.61 12.36 3.84
CA ALA A 101 2.11 11.27 4.68
C ALA A 101 1.43 9.93 4.34
N ASP A 102 0.10 9.93 4.22
CA ASP A 102 -0.66 8.76 3.78
C ASP A 102 -0.25 8.32 2.36
N LEU A 103 -0.02 9.27 1.44
CA LEU A 103 0.44 8.98 0.09
C LEU A 103 1.77 8.22 0.09
N TYR A 104 2.76 8.70 0.82
CA TYR A 104 4.11 8.11 0.78
C TYR A 104 4.19 6.71 1.36
N HIS A 105 3.33 6.39 2.34
CA HIS A 105 3.13 5.02 2.80
C HIS A 105 2.62 4.10 1.68
N HIS A 106 1.78 4.63 0.78
CA HIS A 106 1.19 3.88 -0.33
C HIS A 106 2.13 3.70 -1.54
N LEU A 107 3.22 4.46 -1.63
CA LEU A 107 4.20 4.40 -2.72
C LEU A 107 5.32 3.41 -2.41
N LEU A 108 5.21 2.19 -2.92
CA LEU A 108 6.27 1.19 -2.81
C LEU A 108 7.39 1.52 -3.80
N VAL A 109 8.64 1.43 -3.35
CA VAL A 109 9.83 1.82 -4.12
C VAL A 109 10.74 0.62 -4.34
N ASP A 110 11.22 0.47 -5.57
CA ASP A 110 12.33 -0.44 -5.90
C ASP A 110 13.42 0.33 -6.66
N ASP A 111 14.45 0.72 -5.91
CA ASP A 111 15.58 1.50 -6.41
C ASP A 111 16.35 0.77 -7.53
N ALA A 112 16.43 -0.56 -7.47
CA ALA A 112 17.19 -1.36 -8.44
C ALA A 112 16.61 -1.28 -9.85
N ARG A 113 15.27 -1.21 -9.97
CA ARG A 113 14.57 -1.08 -11.26
C ARG A 113 14.05 0.32 -11.53
N LYS A 114 14.27 1.26 -10.60
CA LYS A 114 13.78 2.64 -10.66
C LYS A 114 12.27 2.71 -10.87
N ILE A 115 11.51 1.95 -10.08
CA ILE A 115 10.04 1.92 -10.15
C ILE A 115 9.40 2.37 -8.84
N VAL A 116 8.22 2.97 -8.97
CA VAL A 116 7.33 3.31 -7.85
C VAL A 116 5.93 2.79 -8.16
N PHE A 117 5.35 2.05 -7.23
CA PHE A 117 3.97 1.54 -7.35
C PHE A 117 3.10 2.10 -6.23
N CYS A 118 2.05 2.85 -6.58
CA CYS A 118 1.04 3.21 -5.60
C CYS A 118 0.02 2.09 -5.42
N TYR A 119 -0.02 1.48 -4.23
CA TYR A 119 -0.97 0.42 -3.98
C TYR A 119 -2.34 0.97 -3.56
N VAL A 120 -3.38 0.56 -4.27
CA VAL A 120 -4.77 0.85 -3.92
C VAL A 120 -5.46 -0.45 -3.47
N PRO A 121 -5.98 -0.54 -2.23
CA PRO A 121 -6.70 -1.71 -1.80
C PRO A 121 -7.91 -2.03 -2.69
N LYS A 122 -8.18 -3.33 -2.88
CA LYS A 122 -9.26 -3.89 -3.71
C LYS A 122 -9.08 -3.70 -5.23
N VAL A 123 -7.87 -3.34 -5.65
CA VAL A 123 -7.47 -3.15 -7.04
C VAL A 123 -6.23 -3.99 -7.38
N ALA A 124 -6.30 -5.31 -7.16
CA ALA A 124 -5.19 -6.25 -7.40
C ALA A 124 -3.86 -5.97 -6.66
N CYS A 125 -3.87 -5.11 -5.64
CA CYS A 125 -2.68 -4.69 -4.90
C CYS A 125 -1.87 -5.86 -4.32
N SER A 126 -2.50 -6.97 -3.91
CA SER A 126 -1.80 -8.11 -3.33
C SER A 126 -0.81 -8.77 -4.29
N ASN A 127 -1.11 -8.75 -5.60
CA ASN A 127 -0.20 -9.35 -6.59
C ASN A 127 1.03 -8.47 -6.80
N TRP A 128 0.84 -7.17 -6.96
CA TRP A 128 1.95 -6.21 -7.07
C TRP A 128 2.77 -6.12 -5.78
N LYS A 129 2.15 -6.18 -4.59
CA LYS A 129 2.91 -6.28 -3.33
C LYS A 129 3.81 -7.53 -3.30
N ARG A 130 3.31 -8.67 -3.80
CA ARG A 130 4.13 -9.89 -3.95
C ARG A 130 5.30 -9.68 -4.93
N VAL A 131 5.06 -9.00 -6.05
CA VAL A 131 6.12 -8.66 -7.01
C VAL A 131 7.24 -7.87 -6.35
N PHE A 132 6.91 -6.86 -5.55
CA PHE A 132 7.90 -6.08 -4.80
C PHE A 132 8.63 -6.92 -3.75
N LEU A 133 7.96 -7.87 -3.10
CA LEU A 133 8.62 -8.83 -2.20
C LEU A 133 9.62 -9.72 -2.94
N ILE A 134 9.28 -10.18 -4.15
CA ILE A 134 10.20 -10.96 -5.00
C ILE A 134 11.40 -10.08 -5.39
N PHE A 135 11.16 -8.82 -5.75
CA PHE A 135 12.23 -7.88 -6.11
C PHE A 135 13.18 -7.58 -4.96
N ALA A 136 12.66 -7.56 -3.73
CA ALA A 136 13.42 -7.43 -2.51
C ALA A 136 14.09 -8.74 -2.04
N ASN A 137 13.91 -9.86 -2.77
CA ASN A 137 14.37 -11.20 -2.40
C ASN A 137 13.82 -11.68 -1.04
N LEU A 138 12.60 -11.26 -0.69
CA LEU A 138 11.94 -11.62 0.57
C LEU A 138 11.08 -12.88 0.42
N VAL A 139 10.71 -13.25 -0.81
CA VAL A 139 9.89 -14.44 -1.10
C VAL A 139 10.29 -15.07 -2.43
N ASP A 140 10.11 -16.38 -2.54
CA ASP A 140 10.39 -17.10 -3.77
C ASP A 140 9.31 -16.86 -4.87
N PRO A 141 9.72 -16.72 -6.14
CA PRO A 141 8.80 -16.55 -7.26
C PRO A 141 7.84 -17.72 -7.48
N ASP A 142 8.16 -18.91 -6.98
CA ASP A 142 7.32 -20.11 -7.09
C ASP A 142 6.02 -20.04 -6.25
N GLY A 143 5.92 -19.04 -5.35
CA GLY A 143 4.70 -18.78 -4.60
C GLY A 143 4.42 -19.77 -3.47
N SER A 144 5.46 -20.49 -3.01
CA SER A 144 5.41 -21.45 -1.91
C SER A 144 4.87 -20.87 -0.59
N LEU A 145 4.93 -19.55 -0.39
CA LEU A 145 4.41 -18.88 0.81
C LEU A 145 3.39 -17.77 0.49
N ARG A 146 2.32 -17.68 1.30
CA ARG A 146 1.54 -16.44 1.42
C ARG A 146 2.34 -15.52 2.37
N PRO A 147 2.87 -14.38 1.90
CA PRO A 147 3.65 -13.51 2.77
C PRO A 147 2.77 -13.01 3.92
N SER A 148 3.29 -13.03 5.15
CA SER A 148 2.62 -12.42 6.28
C SER A 148 2.56 -10.89 6.11
N ILE A 149 1.69 -10.23 6.88
CA ILE A 149 1.61 -8.76 6.89
C ILE A 149 2.96 -8.12 7.25
N ASP A 150 3.73 -8.77 8.13
CA ASP A 150 5.02 -8.27 8.60
C ASP A 150 6.11 -8.34 7.52
N ILE A 151 6.01 -9.27 6.59
CA ILE A 151 6.92 -9.34 5.44
C ILE A 151 6.66 -8.17 4.48
N PHE A 152 5.39 -7.75 4.31
CA PHE A 152 5.07 -6.59 3.47
C PHE A 152 5.66 -5.28 4.01
N ARG A 153 5.84 -5.14 5.33
CA ARG A 153 6.48 -3.97 5.95
C ARG A 153 7.98 -3.86 5.67
N GLN A 154 8.60 -4.91 5.13
CA GLN A 154 10.02 -4.90 4.75
C GLN A 154 10.24 -4.35 3.33
N VAL A 155 9.19 -4.16 2.55
CA VAL A 155 9.28 -3.46 1.25
C VAL A 155 9.43 -1.97 1.54
N LYS A 156 10.45 -1.36 0.94
CA LYS A 156 10.65 0.08 1.05
C LYS A 156 9.47 0.85 0.46
N SER A 157 9.09 1.89 1.16
CA SER A 157 8.05 2.84 0.77
C SER A 157 8.65 4.24 0.69
N MET A 158 7.95 5.19 0.08
CA MET A 158 8.45 6.55 -0.09
C MET A 158 8.67 7.26 1.26
N GLU A 159 7.96 6.86 2.32
CA GLU A 159 8.13 7.39 3.67
C GLU A 159 9.49 7.03 4.30
N ASP A 160 10.18 6.00 3.80
CA ASP A 160 11.50 5.57 4.31
C ASP A 160 12.66 6.46 3.84
N TYR A 161 12.40 7.45 2.98
CA TYR A 161 13.41 8.27 2.34
C TYR A 161 13.38 9.73 2.82
N SER A 162 14.53 10.42 2.77
CA SER A 162 14.59 11.85 3.04
C SER A 162 13.88 12.68 1.95
N PRO A 163 13.48 13.94 2.20
CA PRO A 163 12.75 14.74 1.22
C PRO A 163 13.43 14.88 -0.15
N SER A 164 14.76 15.05 -0.19
CA SER A 164 15.52 15.13 -1.45
C SER A 164 15.54 13.78 -2.20
N GLU A 165 15.61 12.68 -1.46
CA GLU A 165 15.53 11.33 -2.01
C GLU A 165 14.13 11.00 -2.54
N GLN A 166 13.08 11.50 -1.89
CA GLN A 166 11.70 11.38 -2.34
C GLN A 166 11.51 12.13 -3.67
N GLU A 167 11.94 13.40 -3.73
CA GLU A 167 11.87 14.22 -4.94
C GLU A 167 12.63 13.59 -6.11
N TYR A 168 13.83 13.05 -5.86
CA TYR A 168 14.60 12.34 -6.87
C TYR A 168 13.82 11.18 -7.48
N ARG A 169 13.17 10.35 -6.65
CA ARG A 169 12.41 9.18 -7.12
C ARG A 169 11.14 9.59 -7.85
N LEU A 170 10.39 10.54 -7.30
CA LEU A 170 9.19 11.09 -7.94
C LEU A 170 9.51 11.65 -9.33
N ARG A 171 10.68 12.26 -9.53
CA ARG A 171 11.10 12.77 -10.85
C ARG A 171 11.64 11.70 -11.79
N ASN A 172 12.44 10.76 -11.30
CA ASN A 172 13.28 9.93 -12.16
C ASN A 172 12.80 8.48 -12.30
N TYR A 173 11.82 8.03 -11.52
CA TYR A 173 11.37 6.64 -11.52
C TYR A 173 10.10 6.46 -12.35
N PHE A 174 9.94 5.29 -12.94
CA PHE A 174 8.71 4.88 -13.60
C PHE A 174 7.64 4.62 -12.53
N LYS A 175 6.60 5.45 -12.52
CA LYS A 175 5.52 5.43 -11.54
C LYS A 175 4.28 4.80 -12.16
N PHE A 176 3.66 3.85 -11.48
CA PHE A 176 2.37 3.32 -11.92
C PHE A 176 1.41 3.06 -10.76
N MET A 177 0.13 3.06 -11.08
CA MET A 177 -0.94 2.66 -10.16
C MET A 177 -2.00 1.88 -10.93
N PHE A 178 -2.91 1.23 -10.21
CA PHE A 178 -4.12 0.66 -10.80
C PHE A 178 -5.35 1.30 -10.16
N VAL A 179 -6.38 1.52 -10.96
CA VAL A 179 -7.70 1.93 -10.53
C VAL A 179 -8.74 0.87 -10.89
N ARG A 180 -9.91 0.95 -10.25
CA ARG A 180 -11.08 0.13 -10.54
C ARG A 180 -12.29 1.04 -10.59
N ASN A 181 -13.36 0.62 -11.27
CA ASN A 181 -14.65 1.27 -11.15
C ASN A 181 -14.93 1.61 -9.66
N PRO A 182 -15.10 2.90 -9.31
CA PRO A 182 -15.15 3.34 -7.91
C PRO A 182 -16.26 2.67 -7.10
N ILE A 183 -17.41 2.45 -7.74
CA ILE A 183 -18.58 1.79 -7.14
C ILE A 183 -18.26 0.33 -6.82
N GLU A 184 -17.70 -0.41 -7.78
CA GLU A 184 -17.29 -1.80 -7.53
C GLU A 184 -16.25 -1.90 -6.41
N ARG A 185 -15.30 -0.96 -6.36
CA ARG A 185 -14.28 -0.89 -5.32
C ARG A 185 -14.92 -0.68 -3.95
N LEU A 186 -15.87 0.25 -3.83
CA LEU A 186 -16.58 0.55 -2.59
C LEU A 186 -17.38 -0.66 -2.09
N VAL A 187 -18.12 -1.34 -2.97
CA VAL A 187 -18.84 -2.57 -2.63
C VAL A 187 -17.87 -3.66 -2.17
N SER A 188 -16.71 -3.80 -2.84
CA SER A 188 -15.67 -4.75 -2.44
C SER A 188 -15.13 -4.46 -1.03
N ALA A 189 -14.92 -3.18 -0.71
CA ALA A 189 -14.46 -2.73 0.60
C ALA A 189 -15.48 -3.02 1.70
N TYR A 190 -16.74 -2.62 1.49
CA TYR A 190 -17.84 -2.89 2.43
C TYR A 190 -17.96 -4.38 2.72
N ARG A 191 -18.00 -5.23 1.69
CA ARG A 191 -18.16 -6.67 1.88
C ARG A 191 -16.99 -7.29 2.64
N ASN A 192 -15.77 -6.88 2.31
CA ASN A 192 -14.58 -7.45 2.92
C ASN A 192 -14.34 -6.97 4.35
N LYS A 193 -14.73 -5.74 4.70
CA LYS A 193 -14.39 -5.12 6.00
C LYS A 193 -15.59 -4.95 6.93
N ILE A 194 -16.78 -4.69 6.41
CA ILE A 194 -17.98 -4.35 7.19
C ILE A 194 -19.03 -5.46 7.20
N GLU A 195 -19.19 -6.22 6.11
CA GLU A 195 -20.12 -7.36 6.09
C GLU A 195 -19.45 -8.63 6.63
N HIS A 196 -18.35 -9.05 6.00
CA HIS A 196 -17.69 -10.33 6.28
C HIS A 196 -16.18 -10.12 6.49
N PRO A 197 -15.74 -9.73 7.71
CA PRO A 197 -14.35 -9.46 7.98
C PRO A 197 -13.62 -10.81 8.04
N THR A 198 -12.80 -11.10 7.05
CA THR A 198 -12.13 -12.40 6.89
C THR A 198 -10.67 -12.35 7.32
N SER A 199 -10.36 -11.55 8.35
CA SER A 199 -8.98 -11.48 8.85
C SER A 199 -8.72 -12.56 9.89
N ASP A 200 -7.67 -13.35 9.65
CA ASP A 200 -7.14 -14.30 10.63
C ASP A 200 -6.33 -13.59 11.73
N ASN A 201 -5.98 -12.31 11.55
CA ASN A 201 -5.25 -11.50 12.52
C ASN A 201 -6.20 -10.97 13.62
N PRO A 202 -6.00 -11.32 14.91
CA PRO A 202 -6.82 -10.85 16.02
C PRO A 202 -6.89 -9.32 16.14
N SER A 203 -5.76 -8.63 15.98
CA SER A 203 -5.71 -7.16 16.12
C SER A 203 -6.52 -6.48 15.02
N GLU A 204 -6.46 -7.01 13.80
CA GLU A 204 -7.26 -6.49 12.69
C GLU A 204 -8.77 -6.73 12.93
N ARG A 205 -9.16 -7.89 13.47
CA ARG A 205 -10.56 -8.15 13.84
C ARG A 205 -11.08 -7.12 14.84
N THR A 206 -10.34 -6.85 15.91
CA THR A 206 -10.72 -5.85 16.92
C THR A 206 -10.95 -4.46 16.33
N ILE A 207 -10.11 -4.04 15.37
CA ILE A 207 -10.29 -2.75 14.68
C ILE A 207 -11.61 -2.72 13.91
N TRP A 208 -11.90 -3.76 13.13
CA TRP A 208 -13.14 -3.82 12.34
C TRP A 208 -14.39 -3.93 13.21
N ASP A 209 -14.32 -4.67 14.31
CA ASP A 209 -15.42 -4.77 15.28
C ASP A 209 -15.69 -3.41 15.94
N GLY A 210 -14.65 -2.65 16.27
CA GLY A 210 -14.77 -1.28 16.78
C GLY A 210 -15.43 -0.33 15.77
N ILE A 211 -15.01 -0.37 14.51
CA ILE A 211 -15.61 0.44 13.43
C ILE A 211 -17.10 0.09 13.26
N ARG A 212 -17.45 -1.21 13.23
CA ARG A 212 -18.83 -1.68 13.13
C ARG A 212 -19.67 -1.20 14.30
N ALA A 213 -19.17 -1.36 15.52
CA ALA A 213 -19.86 -0.93 16.73
C ALA A 213 -20.12 0.58 16.71
N TRP A 214 -19.15 1.38 16.27
CA TRP A 214 -19.30 2.82 16.18
C TRP A 214 -20.34 3.24 15.13
N ILE A 215 -20.33 2.64 13.93
CA ILE A 215 -21.35 2.89 12.90
C ILE A 215 -22.74 2.52 13.44
N LEU A 216 -22.89 1.34 14.03
CA LEU A 216 -24.16 0.88 14.61
C LEU A 216 -24.64 1.82 15.72
N GLN A 217 -23.76 2.23 16.64
CA GLN A 217 -24.10 3.14 17.71
C GLN A 217 -24.61 4.49 17.17
N LYS A 218 -23.96 5.02 16.13
CA LYS A 218 -24.33 6.30 15.53
C LYS A 218 -25.67 6.25 14.79
N HIS A 219 -25.98 5.12 14.15
CA HIS A 219 -27.18 4.96 13.32
C HIS A 219 -28.39 4.40 14.06
N ARG A 220 -28.17 3.46 14.99
CA ARG A 220 -29.23 2.72 15.69
C ARG A 220 -29.32 3.02 17.19
N GLY A 221 -28.33 3.71 17.76
CA GLY A 221 -28.28 3.99 19.20
C GLY A 221 -27.87 2.77 20.04
N PRO A 222 -28.13 2.77 21.36
CA PRO A 222 -27.81 1.64 22.24
C PRO A 222 -28.62 0.38 21.87
N ALA A 223 -28.06 -0.80 22.16
CA ALA A 223 -28.55 -2.11 21.71
C ALA A 223 -30.03 -2.44 21.99
N GLN A 224 -30.67 -1.69 22.89
CA GLN A 224 -32.09 -1.79 23.23
C GLN A 224 -33.03 -1.21 22.16
N GLY A 225 -32.51 -0.49 21.15
CA GLY A 225 -33.27 0.09 20.03
C GLY A 225 -33.19 -0.69 18.71
N ASN A 226 -32.48 -1.82 18.65
CA ASN A 226 -32.31 -2.57 17.41
C ASN A 226 -33.56 -3.41 17.10
N ASN A 227 -34.09 -3.28 15.88
CA ASN A 227 -35.14 -4.20 15.42
C ASN A 227 -34.55 -5.61 15.32
N VAL A 228 -35.31 -6.62 15.73
CA VAL A 228 -34.90 -8.04 15.71
C VAL A 228 -34.51 -8.51 14.30
N THR A 229 -34.98 -7.83 13.26
CA THR A 229 -34.71 -8.13 11.85
C THR A 229 -33.40 -7.54 11.31
N ASP A 230 -32.79 -6.61 12.02
CA ASP A 230 -31.58 -5.93 11.52
C ASP A 230 -30.36 -6.84 11.65
N PRO A 231 -29.45 -6.82 10.65
CA PRO A 231 -28.23 -7.60 10.75
C PRO A 231 -27.36 -7.10 11.93
N PRO A 232 -26.55 -7.98 12.56
CA PRO A 232 -25.67 -7.61 13.67
C PRO A 232 -24.45 -6.78 13.24
N TYR A 233 -24.45 -6.25 12.01
CA TYR A 233 -23.43 -5.41 11.41
C TYR A 233 -24.09 -4.26 10.63
N PRO A 234 -23.36 -3.17 10.35
CA PRO A 234 -23.90 -2.07 9.55
C PRO A 234 -24.37 -2.54 8.18
N THR A 235 -25.54 -2.07 7.76
CA THR A 235 -26.02 -2.20 6.39
C THR A 235 -25.17 -1.35 5.43
N PHE A 236 -25.35 -1.56 4.12
CA PHE A 236 -24.63 -0.75 3.14
C PHE A 236 -25.02 0.73 3.23
N SER A 237 -26.30 1.07 3.36
CA SER A 237 -26.75 2.46 3.53
C SER A 237 -26.15 3.12 4.77
N GLU A 238 -26.16 2.46 5.93
CA GLU A 238 -25.51 2.99 7.15
C GLU A 238 -24.01 3.22 6.95
N PHE A 239 -23.35 2.31 6.24
CA PHE A 239 -21.95 2.50 5.87
C PHE A 239 -21.74 3.71 4.93
N ILE A 240 -22.61 3.91 3.92
CA ILE A 240 -22.55 5.07 3.02
C ILE A 240 -22.72 6.38 3.78
N HIS A 241 -23.72 6.46 4.66
CA HIS A 241 -23.93 7.65 5.49
C HIS A 241 -22.77 7.91 6.45
N PHE A 242 -22.17 6.85 6.99
CA PHE A 242 -20.94 6.95 7.77
C PHE A 242 -19.80 7.58 6.93
N LEU A 243 -19.59 7.12 5.69
CA LEU A 243 -18.57 7.69 4.80
C LEU A 243 -18.88 9.15 4.44
N GLY A 244 -20.13 9.48 4.11
CA GLY A 244 -20.53 10.85 3.78
C GLY A 244 -20.38 11.86 4.92
N ALA A 245 -20.27 11.37 6.15
CA ALA A 245 -20.00 12.18 7.34
C ALA A 245 -18.53 12.15 7.80
N SER A 246 -17.65 11.49 7.05
CA SER A 246 -16.22 11.34 7.37
C SER A 246 -15.37 12.24 6.50
N ASP A 247 -14.29 12.78 7.06
CA ASP A 247 -13.24 13.44 6.27
C ASP A 247 -12.46 12.36 5.49
N PRO A 248 -12.27 12.50 4.15
CA PRO A 248 -11.44 11.59 3.36
C PRO A 248 -10.04 11.35 3.93
N ALA A 249 -9.44 12.33 4.61
CA ALA A 249 -8.13 12.18 5.25
C ALA A 249 -8.14 11.18 6.42
N ASP A 250 -9.29 11.03 7.11
CA ASP A 250 -9.47 10.10 8.23
C ASP A 250 -10.04 8.74 7.82
N MET A 251 -10.46 8.60 6.56
CA MET A 251 -10.98 7.33 6.07
C MET A 251 -9.91 6.24 6.09
N ASN A 252 -10.32 5.01 6.38
CA ASN A 252 -9.43 3.86 6.26
C ASN A 252 -9.07 3.60 4.79
N GLU A 253 -7.82 3.19 4.53
CA GLU A 253 -7.29 2.93 3.18
C GLU A 253 -8.17 1.99 2.31
N HIS A 254 -8.96 1.10 2.91
CA HIS A 254 -9.78 0.17 2.16
C HIS A 254 -10.98 0.81 1.46
N TYR A 255 -11.49 1.93 1.96
CA TYR A 255 -12.62 2.66 1.39
C TYR A 255 -12.34 4.15 1.16
N LYS A 256 -11.15 4.66 1.53
CA LYS A 256 -10.65 5.98 1.13
C LYS A 256 -10.62 6.09 -0.40
N PRO A 257 -11.02 7.23 -1.00
CA PRO A 257 -10.93 7.43 -2.45
C PRO A 257 -9.53 7.16 -3.02
N MET A 258 -9.44 6.62 -4.23
CA MET A 258 -8.19 6.31 -4.91
C MET A 258 -7.39 7.58 -5.22
N THR A 259 -8.06 8.68 -5.58
CA THR A 259 -7.46 10.00 -5.78
C THR A 259 -6.86 10.56 -4.49
N ALA A 260 -7.52 10.37 -3.35
CA ALA A 260 -7.01 10.77 -2.04
C ALA A 260 -5.80 9.91 -1.60
N LEU A 261 -5.81 8.61 -1.91
CA LEU A 261 -4.72 7.67 -1.56
C LEU A 261 -3.46 7.90 -2.39
N CYS A 262 -3.61 8.00 -3.70
CA CYS A 262 -2.49 7.96 -4.64
C CYS A 262 -2.20 9.30 -5.33
N GLN A 263 -3.06 10.31 -5.18
CA GLN A 263 -2.85 11.67 -5.67
C GLN A 263 -2.24 11.74 -7.09
N PRO A 264 -2.92 11.21 -8.12
CA PRO A 264 -2.38 11.12 -9.48
C PRO A 264 -1.90 12.46 -10.05
N CYS A 265 -2.55 13.57 -9.68
CA CYS A 265 -2.18 14.92 -10.11
C CYS A 265 -1.01 15.54 -9.35
N SER A 266 -0.54 14.92 -8.27
CA SER A 266 0.69 15.33 -7.56
C SER A 266 1.85 14.39 -7.85
N VAL A 267 1.57 13.11 -8.09
CA VAL A 267 2.60 12.09 -8.35
C VAL A 267 2.97 11.98 -9.83
N HIS A 268 2.04 12.30 -10.75
CA HIS A 268 2.22 12.17 -12.20
C HIS A 268 2.65 10.75 -12.62
N TYR A 269 1.74 9.77 -12.50
CA TYR A 269 2.04 8.39 -12.86
C TYR A 269 2.30 8.25 -14.37
N ASN A 270 3.34 7.49 -14.72
CA ASN A 270 3.61 7.14 -16.11
C ASN A 270 2.55 6.18 -16.68
N TYR A 271 1.88 5.40 -15.83
CA TYR A 271 0.82 4.49 -16.25
C TYR A 271 -0.25 4.31 -15.17
N VAL A 272 -1.52 4.50 -15.54
CA VAL A 272 -2.67 4.19 -14.69
C VAL A 272 -3.41 3.00 -15.30
N GLY A 273 -3.26 1.81 -14.71
CA GLY A 273 -3.89 0.59 -15.21
C GLY A 273 -5.33 0.42 -14.74
N ASN A 274 -6.16 -0.27 -15.51
CA ASN A 274 -7.53 -0.59 -15.14
C ASN A 274 -7.63 -2.04 -14.64
N PHE A 275 -8.23 -2.22 -13.47
CA PHE A 275 -8.51 -3.53 -12.88
C PHE A 275 -9.37 -4.42 -13.77
N ALA A 276 -10.32 -3.86 -14.54
CA ALA A 276 -11.12 -4.61 -15.50
C ALA A 276 -10.25 -5.25 -16.60
N THR A 277 -9.09 -4.66 -16.90
CA THR A 277 -8.11 -5.13 -17.87
C THR A 277 -6.77 -5.46 -17.22
N LEU A 278 -6.79 -5.87 -15.95
CA LEU A 278 -5.60 -6.08 -15.11
C LEU A 278 -4.51 -6.90 -15.81
N ARG A 279 -4.89 -8.00 -16.48
CA ARG A 279 -3.93 -8.87 -17.16
C ARG A 279 -3.20 -8.17 -18.30
N ARG A 280 -3.96 -7.47 -19.15
CA ARG A 280 -3.41 -6.71 -20.28
C ARG A 280 -2.51 -5.59 -19.78
N ASP A 281 -2.99 -4.83 -18.81
CA ASP A 281 -2.32 -3.62 -18.33
C ASP A 281 -1.06 -3.96 -17.51
N ALA A 282 -1.11 -4.99 -16.67
CA ALA A 282 0.09 -5.47 -15.97
C ALA A 282 1.13 -6.04 -16.94
N ASN A 283 0.72 -6.78 -17.97
CA ASN A 283 1.67 -7.30 -18.97
C ASN A 283 2.36 -6.17 -19.74
N ARG A 284 1.68 -5.06 -20.05
CA ARG A 284 2.29 -3.88 -20.69
C ARG A 284 3.38 -3.26 -19.81
N ILE A 285 3.09 -3.07 -18.52
CA ILE A 285 4.07 -2.54 -17.55
C ILE A 285 5.27 -3.49 -17.46
N LEU A 286 5.04 -4.80 -17.32
CA LEU A 286 6.12 -5.79 -17.21
C LEU A 286 6.98 -5.84 -18.48
N GLN A 287 6.36 -5.73 -19.67
CA GLN A 287 7.06 -5.64 -20.95
C GLN A 287 7.93 -4.38 -21.04
N TYR A 288 7.40 -3.23 -20.65
CA TYR A 288 8.15 -1.97 -20.60
C TYR A 288 9.35 -2.03 -19.65
N LEU A 289 9.18 -2.70 -18.52
CA LEU A 289 10.23 -2.89 -17.51
C LEU A 289 11.17 -4.07 -17.82
N HIS A 290 10.99 -4.78 -18.93
CA HIS A 290 11.76 -5.97 -19.31
C HIS A 290 11.74 -7.11 -18.26
N ILE A 291 10.63 -7.24 -17.52
CA ILE A 291 10.44 -8.25 -16.48
C ILE A 291 9.77 -9.50 -17.07
N ASN A 292 10.33 -10.68 -16.77
CA ASN A 292 9.73 -11.96 -17.17
C ASN A 292 8.39 -12.18 -16.47
N THR A 293 7.34 -12.47 -17.25
CA THR A 293 5.94 -12.55 -16.81
C THR A 293 5.49 -13.93 -16.33
N SER A 294 6.30 -14.98 -16.52
CA SER A 294 5.91 -16.38 -16.25
C SER A 294 5.33 -16.58 -14.85
N TRP A 295 6.05 -16.15 -13.81
CA TRP A 295 5.66 -16.30 -12.40
C TRP A 295 4.57 -15.32 -11.91
N PHE A 296 4.28 -14.27 -12.69
CA PHE A 296 3.36 -13.21 -12.26
C PHE A 296 1.92 -13.71 -12.15
N TRP A 297 1.54 -14.68 -12.99
CA TRP A 297 0.18 -15.20 -13.08
C TRP A 297 -0.04 -16.58 -12.45
N ASP A 298 1.03 -17.24 -11.98
CA ASP A 298 0.99 -18.65 -11.57
C ASP A 298 0.12 -18.95 -10.33
N ARG A 299 -0.34 -17.94 -9.59
CA ARG A 299 -1.30 -18.09 -8.47
C ARG A 299 -2.76 -18.01 -8.89
N GLY A 300 -3.10 -18.59 -10.03
CA GLY A 300 -4.40 -18.52 -10.72
C GLY A 300 -5.62 -19.17 -10.04
N LYS A 301 -5.77 -19.13 -8.70
CA LYS A 301 -6.95 -19.71 -8.02
C LYS A 301 -7.61 -18.84 -6.93
N HIS A 302 -7.14 -17.61 -6.69
CA HIS A 302 -7.70 -16.76 -5.63
C HIS A 302 -8.17 -15.38 -6.08
N PHE A 303 -8.44 -15.19 -7.38
CA PHE A 303 -9.29 -14.06 -7.76
C PHE A 303 -10.67 -14.33 -7.17
N SER A 304 -10.98 -13.64 -6.07
CA SER A 304 -12.32 -13.63 -5.47
C SER A 304 -13.36 -13.38 -6.55
N ASN A 305 -14.55 -14.00 -6.41
CA ASN A 305 -15.69 -13.81 -7.32
C ASN A 305 -15.80 -12.34 -7.76
N PRO A 306 -16.04 -12.06 -9.06
CA PRO A 306 -16.16 -10.70 -9.56
C PRO A 306 -17.16 -9.91 -8.72
N THR A 307 -16.71 -8.81 -8.10
CA THR A 307 -17.59 -7.97 -7.27
C THR A 307 -18.75 -7.38 -8.08
N ASN A 308 -18.62 -7.28 -9.42
CA ASN A 308 -19.66 -6.80 -10.32
C ASN A 308 -21.02 -7.49 -10.05
N ASN A 309 -21.03 -8.81 -9.84
CA ASN A 309 -22.26 -9.57 -9.56
C ASN A 309 -22.99 -9.15 -8.29
N TYR A 310 -22.36 -8.35 -7.42
CA TYR A 310 -22.91 -7.90 -6.16
C TYR A 310 -23.30 -6.42 -6.15
N VAL A 311 -22.86 -5.60 -7.11
CA VAL A 311 -23.18 -4.16 -7.13
C VAL A 311 -24.69 -3.95 -7.11
N ASN A 312 -25.41 -4.60 -8.02
CA ASN A 312 -26.87 -4.52 -8.11
C ASN A 312 -27.58 -4.96 -6.81
N LYS A 313 -27.04 -5.96 -6.09
CA LYS A 313 -27.60 -6.43 -4.82
C LYS A 313 -27.60 -5.33 -3.74
N TYR A 314 -26.56 -4.50 -3.70
CA TYR A 314 -26.46 -3.43 -2.70
C TYR A 314 -27.11 -2.14 -3.19
N TYR A 315 -26.93 -1.78 -4.47
CA TYR A 315 -27.48 -0.55 -5.04
C TYR A 315 -29.01 -0.55 -5.12
N SER A 316 -29.64 -1.69 -5.39
CA SER A 316 -31.11 -1.80 -5.40
C SER A 316 -31.78 -1.49 -4.06
N LYS A 317 -31.00 -1.40 -2.98
CA LYS A 317 -31.48 -1.09 -1.62
C LYS A 317 -31.18 0.34 -1.19
N LEU A 318 -30.56 1.14 -2.06
CA LEU A 318 -30.18 2.52 -1.76
C LEU A 318 -31.31 3.48 -2.11
N THR A 319 -31.43 4.53 -1.31
CA THR A 319 -32.25 5.69 -1.62
C THR A 319 -31.52 6.65 -2.55
N SER A 320 -32.24 7.59 -3.17
CA SER A 320 -31.61 8.65 -3.98
C SER A 320 -30.59 9.47 -3.19
N LYS A 321 -30.81 9.62 -1.87
CA LYS A 321 -29.88 10.33 -0.98
C LYS A 321 -28.58 9.54 -0.75
N ASP A 322 -28.68 8.22 -0.60
CA ASP A 322 -27.48 7.36 -0.50
C ASP A 322 -26.63 7.47 -1.78
N ILE A 323 -27.27 7.41 -2.96
CA ILE A 323 -26.58 7.53 -4.25
C ILE A 323 -25.90 8.90 -4.37
N GLU A 324 -26.59 9.97 -3.97
CA GLU A 324 -26.02 11.32 -3.95
C GLU A 324 -24.78 11.42 -3.04
N ILE A 325 -24.82 10.82 -1.85
CA ILE A 325 -23.65 10.77 -0.96
C ILE A 325 -22.49 10.03 -1.64
N ILE A 326 -22.75 8.90 -2.30
CA ILE A 326 -21.71 8.15 -3.00
C ILE A 326 -21.09 9.00 -4.10
N GLU A 327 -21.90 9.52 -5.02
CA GLU A 327 -21.41 10.08 -6.28
C GLU A 327 -20.90 11.51 -6.13
N LYS A 328 -21.50 12.31 -5.23
CA LYS A 328 -21.17 13.73 -5.10
C LYS A 328 -20.31 14.07 -3.90
N VAL A 329 -20.21 13.17 -2.91
CA VAL A 329 -19.43 13.43 -1.69
C VAL A 329 -18.25 12.47 -1.58
N VAL A 330 -18.49 11.17 -1.68
CA VAL A 330 -17.47 10.17 -1.36
C VAL A 330 -16.57 9.88 -2.56
N LEU A 331 -17.15 9.71 -3.76
CA LEU A 331 -16.44 9.19 -4.95
C LEU A 331 -16.33 10.18 -6.10
N VAL A 332 -16.65 11.46 -5.91
CA VAL A 332 -16.72 12.46 -7.00
C VAL A 332 -15.45 12.48 -7.86
N ASP A 333 -14.28 12.61 -7.23
CA ASP A 333 -12.99 12.66 -7.95
C ASP A 333 -12.61 11.30 -8.54
N ASP A 334 -12.93 10.21 -7.84
CA ASP A 334 -12.66 8.83 -8.29
C ASP A 334 -13.48 8.49 -9.55
N ILE A 335 -14.74 8.92 -9.61
CA ILE A 335 -15.63 8.72 -10.76
C ILE A 335 -15.12 9.53 -11.95
N GLN A 336 -14.85 10.82 -11.75
CA GLN A 336 -14.34 11.68 -12.82
C GLN A 336 -13.01 11.15 -13.38
N LEU A 337 -12.06 10.76 -12.52
CA LEU A 337 -10.80 10.16 -12.94
C LEU A 337 -11.05 8.88 -13.75
N TYR A 338 -11.88 7.98 -13.25
CA TYR A 338 -12.10 6.69 -13.88
C TYR A 338 -12.78 6.82 -15.24
N GLU A 339 -13.81 7.66 -15.34
CA GLU A 339 -14.53 7.91 -16.60
C GLU A 339 -13.66 8.62 -17.64
N HIS A 340 -12.82 9.58 -17.21
CA HIS A 340 -11.89 10.26 -18.10
C HIS A 340 -10.83 9.31 -18.68
N LEU A 341 -10.24 8.45 -17.84
CA LEU A 341 -9.20 7.52 -18.28
C LEU A 341 -9.76 6.35 -19.11
N PHE A 342 -10.97 5.89 -18.77
CA PHE A 342 -11.61 4.71 -19.36
C PHE A 342 -13.05 5.01 -19.80
N PRO A 343 -13.25 5.90 -20.79
CA PRO A 343 -14.58 6.21 -21.28
C PRO A 343 -15.26 4.96 -21.81
N SER A 344 -16.57 4.84 -21.56
CA SER A 344 -17.38 3.81 -22.19
C SER A 344 -17.40 4.08 -23.70
N VAL A 345 -16.93 3.12 -24.49
CA VAL A 345 -16.91 3.19 -25.97
C VAL A 345 -18.31 3.11 -26.53
#